data_AF-A0A3P7PSX8-F1
#
_entry.id   AF-A0A3P7PSX8-F1
#
_cell.length_a   1.000
_cell.length_b   1.000
_cell.length_c   1.000
_cell.angle_alpha   90.00
_cell.angle_beta   90.00
_cell.angle_gamma   90.00
#
_symmetry.space_group_name_H-M   'P 1'
#
loop_
_entity.id
_entity.type
_entity.pdbx_description
1 polymer ?
#
loop_
_entity_poly.entity_id
_entity_poly.type
_entity_poly.pdbx_seq_one_letter_code
_entity_poly.pdbx_strand_id
1 'polypeptide(L)'
;MANFGANNQENAGPEIGSMQMLTVPEASSMGLEYQWMTIAEGKSGWTTVHVGNAAPVIIVDEKGNEYLGNYDLSKDKASFGFGGKEKIYMGGKASGFKVLHKRRIN
;
A
#
# COMPACT_ATOMS: atom_id res chain seq x y z
N MET A 1 9.85 14.09 1.72
CA MET A 1 9.43 13.62 3.06
C MET A 1 8.80 12.25 2.90
N ALA A 2 8.86 11.41 3.91
CA ALA A 2 8.24 10.08 3.91
C ALA A 2 7.63 9.79 5.29
N ASN A 3 6.69 8.85 5.33
CA ASN A 3 5.98 8.48 6.54
C ASN A 3 5.66 6.98 6.50
N PHE A 4 6.00 6.28 7.58
CA PHE A 4 5.74 4.85 7.73
C PHE A 4 5.12 4.56 9.10
N GLY A 5 3.99 3.85 9.10
CA GLY A 5 3.34 3.34 10.30
C GLY A 5 3.51 1.83 10.43
N ALA A 6 4.15 1.37 11.51
CA ALA A 6 4.30 -0.04 11.82
C ALA A 6 4.64 -0.23 13.30
N ASN A 7 4.27 -1.38 13.88
CA ASN A 7 4.57 -1.75 15.27
C ASN A 7 4.17 -0.67 16.29
N ASN A 8 2.98 -0.08 16.12
CA ASN A 8 2.45 1.00 16.97
C ASN A 8 3.28 2.30 16.95
N GLN A 9 4.17 2.48 15.97
CA GLN A 9 5.04 3.63 15.80
C GLN A 9 4.76 4.32 14.45
N GLU A 10 4.78 5.65 14.45
CA GLU A 10 4.98 6.46 13.23
C GLU A 10 6.46 6.85 13.13
N ASN A 11 7.07 6.64 11.95
CA ASN A 11 8.39 7.14 11.61
C ASN A 11 8.24 8.10 10.43
N ALA A 12 8.57 9.37 10.65
CA ALA A 12 8.32 10.47 9.70
C ALA A 12 9.43 11.52 9.69
N GLY A 13 10.51 11.31 10.45
CA GLY A 13 11.63 12.22 10.57
C GLY A 13 12.93 11.68 9.93
N PRO A 14 14.07 12.30 10.27
CA PRO A 14 15.39 11.91 9.76
C PRO A 14 15.79 10.46 10.09
N GLU A 15 15.17 9.86 11.11
CA GLU A 15 15.40 8.47 11.53
C GLU A 15 15.11 7.43 10.44
N ILE A 16 14.32 7.80 9.43
CA ILE A 16 14.04 6.94 8.27
C ILE A 16 15.35 6.60 7.53
N GLY A 17 16.30 7.54 7.45
CA GLY A 17 17.55 7.35 6.71
C GLY A 17 17.28 7.02 5.23
N SER A 18 17.78 5.87 4.78
CA SER A 18 17.60 5.43 3.39
C SER A 18 16.25 4.74 3.17
N MET A 19 15.63 5.03 2.02
CA MET A 19 14.35 4.43 1.63
C MET A 19 14.30 4.14 0.13
N GLN A 20 13.31 3.37 -0.29
CA GLN A 20 13.03 3.09 -1.70
C GLN A 20 11.71 3.73 -2.13
N MET A 21 11.62 4.12 -3.39
CA MET A 21 10.41 4.64 -4.01
C MET A 21 10.13 3.84 -5.28
N LEU A 22 8.88 3.42 -5.46
CA LEU A 22 8.48 2.74 -6.69
C LEU A 22 8.54 3.74 -7.86
N THR A 23 9.25 3.37 -8.91
CA THR A 23 9.37 4.16 -10.14
C THR A 23 8.85 3.36 -11.32
N VAL A 24 8.21 4.04 -12.26
CA VAL A 24 7.75 3.48 -13.52
C VAL A 24 8.51 4.21 -14.63
N PRO A 25 9.53 3.60 -15.27
CA PRO A 25 9.98 4.10 -16.58
C PRO A 25 8.82 4.03 -17.59
N GLU A 26 8.91 4.73 -18.73
CA GLU A 26 7.81 4.81 -19.70
C GLU A 26 7.15 3.44 -19.94
N ALA A 27 5.81 3.39 -19.89
CA ALA A 27 5.03 2.16 -19.88
C ALA A 27 5.33 1.22 -21.07
N SER A 28 5.70 1.80 -22.22
CA SER A 28 6.15 1.09 -23.43
C SER A 28 7.40 0.23 -23.23
N SER A 29 8.21 0.53 -22.21
CA SER A 29 9.52 -0.09 -21.98
C SER A 29 9.50 -1.27 -21.00
N MET A 30 8.50 -1.34 -20.11
CA MET A 30 8.42 -2.41 -19.08
C MET A 30 7.49 -3.57 -19.44
N GLY A 31 6.54 -3.35 -20.36
CA GLY A 31 5.46 -4.31 -20.60
C GLY A 31 4.63 -4.59 -19.35
N LEU A 32 4.52 -3.61 -18.44
CA LEU A 32 3.71 -3.68 -17.22
C LEU A 32 2.84 -2.44 -17.09
N GLU A 33 1.59 -2.66 -16.69
CA GLU A 33 0.69 -1.62 -16.23
C GLU A 33 0.39 -1.81 -14.74
N TYR A 34 0.05 -0.71 -14.07
CA TYR A 34 -0.27 -0.68 -12.64
C TYR A 34 -1.66 -0.08 -12.44
N GLN A 35 -2.41 -0.64 -11.50
CA GLN A 35 -3.75 -0.16 -11.17
C GLN A 35 -4.06 -0.32 -9.67
N TRP A 36 -4.71 0.69 -9.09
CA TRP A 36 -5.21 0.64 -7.72
C TRP A 36 -6.60 0.00 -7.70
N MET A 37 -6.72 -1.14 -7.04
CA MET A 37 -7.95 -1.94 -6.94
C MET A 37 -7.99 -2.65 -5.60
N THR A 38 -9.18 -3.01 -5.13
CA THR A 38 -9.30 -3.92 -3.99
C THR A 38 -8.66 -5.28 -4.30
N ILE A 39 -8.26 -6.03 -3.27
CA ILE A 39 -7.73 -7.40 -3.45
C ILE A 39 -8.74 -8.27 -4.20
N ALA A 40 -10.04 -8.09 -3.96
CA ALA A 40 -11.09 -8.86 -4.63
C ALA A 40 -11.16 -8.57 -6.13
N GLU A 41 -11.15 -7.30 -6.53
CA GLU A 41 -11.17 -6.88 -7.94
C GLU A 41 -9.93 -7.39 -8.70
N GLY A 42 -8.75 -7.31 -8.06
CA GLY A 42 -7.47 -7.71 -8.66
C GLY A 42 -7.37 -9.20 -9.00
N LYS A 43 -8.16 -10.08 -8.36
CA LYS A 43 -8.18 -11.52 -8.69
C LYS A 43 -8.58 -11.79 -10.14
N SER A 44 -9.21 -10.83 -10.82
CA SER A 44 -9.58 -10.90 -12.24
C SER A 44 -8.40 -10.62 -13.17
N GLY A 45 -7.30 -11.37 -13.03
CA GLY A 45 -6.15 -11.33 -13.94
C GLY A 45 -5.07 -10.30 -13.62
N TRP A 46 -5.05 -9.75 -12.41
CA TRP A 46 -3.99 -8.90 -11.90
C TRP A 46 -3.20 -9.57 -10.78
N THR A 47 -1.98 -9.10 -10.54
CA THR A 47 -1.14 -9.55 -9.43
C THR A 47 -0.89 -8.39 -8.49
N THR A 48 -1.10 -8.57 -7.18
CA THR A 48 -0.79 -7.53 -6.19
C THR A 48 0.71 -7.22 -6.21
N VAL A 49 1.08 -5.94 -6.09
CA VAL A 49 2.47 -5.51 -5.89
C VAL A 49 2.79 -5.67 -4.41
N HIS A 50 3.79 -6.48 -4.09
CA HIS A 50 4.18 -6.72 -2.70
C HIS A 50 5.69 -6.98 -2.56
N VAL A 51 6.21 -6.74 -1.36
CA VAL A 51 7.55 -7.16 -0.90
C VAL A 51 7.35 -7.99 0.36
N GLY A 52 7.61 -9.30 0.29
CA GLY A 52 7.17 -10.22 1.34
C GLY A 52 5.64 -10.14 1.51
N ASN A 53 5.17 -9.92 2.74
CA ASN A 53 3.74 -9.76 3.03
C ASN A 53 3.24 -8.31 2.93
N ALA A 54 4.12 -7.35 2.68
CA ALA A 54 3.79 -5.92 2.64
C ALA A 54 3.37 -5.49 1.24
N ALA A 55 2.16 -4.94 1.09
CA ALA A 55 1.66 -4.37 -0.15
C ALA A 55 1.26 -2.88 0.04
N PRO A 56 1.49 -2.00 -0.94
CA PRO A 56 1.01 -0.62 -0.87
C PRO A 56 -0.52 -0.56 -0.88
N VAL A 57 -1.11 0.25 -0.01
CA VAL A 57 -2.57 0.43 0.10
C VAL A 57 -2.96 1.89 0.27
N ILE A 58 -4.05 2.30 -0.38
CA ILE A 58 -4.72 3.59 -0.15
C ILE A 58 -5.82 3.36 0.88
N ILE A 59 -5.60 3.91 2.07
CA ILE A 59 -6.51 3.84 3.22
C ILE A 59 -7.37 5.09 3.23
N VAL A 60 -8.69 4.92 3.32
CA VAL A 60 -9.64 6.04 3.46
C VAL A 60 -10.21 6.00 4.87
N ASP A 61 -10.01 7.08 5.64
CA ASP A 61 -10.54 7.18 7.00
C ASP A 61 -12.04 7.51 7.03
N GLU A 62 -12.64 7.55 8.22
CA GLU A 62 -14.07 7.81 8.41
C GLU A 62 -14.51 9.20 7.94
N LYS A 63 -13.56 10.12 7.74
CA LYS A 63 -13.79 11.50 7.29
C LYS A 63 -13.54 11.65 5.78
N GLY A 64 -13.14 10.58 5.09
CA GLY A 64 -12.82 10.60 3.67
C GLY A 64 -11.40 11.04 3.34
N ASN A 65 -10.50 11.17 4.33
CA ASN A 65 -9.11 11.47 4.05
C ASN A 65 -8.38 10.22 3.57
N GLU A 66 -7.50 10.39 2.57
CA GLU A 66 -6.73 9.29 1.98
C GLU A 66 -5.29 9.28 2.47
N TYR A 67 -4.77 8.08 2.75
CA TYR A 67 -3.40 7.86 3.21
C TYR A 67 -2.79 6.68 2.47
N LEU A 68 -1.56 6.84 1.98
CA LEU A 68 -0.79 5.71 1.49
C LEU A 68 -0.14 5.00 2.68
N GLY A 69 -0.33 3.68 2.75
CA GLY A 69 0.16 2.87 3.86
C GLY A 69 0.58 1.47 3.42
N ASN A 70 0.66 0.58 4.41
CA ASN A 70 1.04 -0.82 4.25
C ASN A 70 -0.15 -1.74 4.53
N TYR A 71 -0.37 -2.69 3.62
CA TYR A 71 -1.24 -3.84 3.80
C TYR A 71 -0.41 -5.08 4.11
N ASP A 72 -0.59 -5.68 5.29
CA ASP A 72 -0.01 -6.98 5.63
C ASP A 72 -0.95 -8.09 5.14
N LEU A 73 -0.59 -8.71 4.02
CA LEU A 73 -1.33 -9.77 3.34
C LEU A 73 -1.53 -11.02 4.22
N SER A 74 -0.66 -11.24 5.21
CA SER A 74 -0.75 -12.41 6.10
C SER A 74 -1.73 -12.22 7.27
N LYS A 75 -2.08 -10.97 7.58
CA LYS A 75 -2.90 -10.60 8.73
C LYS A 75 -4.20 -9.91 8.37
N ASP A 76 -4.41 -9.63 7.08
CA ASP A 76 -5.53 -8.83 6.60
C ASP A 76 -5.61 -7.48 7.33
N LYS A 77 -4.46 -6.78 7.39
CA LYS A 77 -4.24 -5.54 8.14
C LYS A 77 -3.79 -4.42 7.22
N ALA A 78 -4.47 -3.28 7.24
CA ALA A 78 -3.99 -2.04 6.63
C ALA A 78 -3.54 -1.04 7.71
N SER A 79 -2.43 -0.33 7.47
CA SER A 79 -1.84 0.57 8.46
C SER A 79 -1.08 1.73 7.85
N PHE A 80 -1.05 2.88 8.53
CA PHE A 80 -0.27 4.06 8.17
C PHE A 80 0.16 4.83 9.42
N GLY A 81 1.17 5.69 9.30
CA GLY A 81 1.63 6.54 10.40
C GLY A 81 0.76 7.79 10.53
N PHE A 82 0.33 8.09 11.76
CA PHE A 82 -0.42 9.31 12.05
C PHE A 82 -0.33 9.69 13.53
N GLY A 83 0.09 10.91 13.84
CA GLY A 83 0.04 11.47 15.19
C GLY A 83 0.93 10.74 16.20
N GLY A 84 2.10 10.29 15.76
CA GLY A 84 3.11 9.55 16.53
C GLY A 84 2.87 8.05 16.62
N LYS A 85 1.79 7.52 16.04
CA LYS A 85 1.41 6.10 16.15
C LYS A 85 1.06 5.47 14.80
N GLU A 86 1.10 4.14 14.78
CA GLU A 86 0.49 3.35 13.70
C GLU A 86 -1.03 3.37 13.86
N LYS A 87 -1.75 3.90 12.87
CA LYS A 87 -3.20 3.74 12.77
C LYS A 87 -3.50 2.48 11.97
N ILE A 88 -4.39 1.64 12.49
CA ILE A 88 -4.62 0.27 12.01
C ILE A 88 -6.09 0.05 11.64
N TYR A 89 -6.31 -0.67 10.54
CA TYR A 89 -7.57 -1.26 10.11
C TYR A 89 -7.38 -2.76 9.86
N MET A 90 -8.38 -3.59 10.19
CA MET A 90 -8.30 -5.05 10.10
C MET A 90 -9.52 -5.63 9.37
N GLY A 91 -9.39 -6.85 8.84
CA GLY A 91 -10.49 -7.65 8.35
C GLY A 91 -11.20 -7.03 7.15
N GLY A 92 -12.53 -7.20 7.08
CA GLY A 92 -13.36 -6.70 5.98
C GLY A 92 -13.13 -5.23 5.64
N LYS A 93 -12.92 -4.36 6.65
CA LYS A 93 -12.60 -2.94 6.42
C LYS A 93 -11.26 -2.74 5.72
N ALA A 94 -10.22 -3.48 6.14
CA ALA A 94 -8.92 -3.44 5.47
C ALA A 94 -9.04 -3.93 4.02
N SER A 95 -9.66 -5.09 3.80
CA SER A 95 -9.79 -5.71 2.47
C SER A 95 -10.57 -4.87 1.45
N GLY A 96 -11.38 -3.92 1.92
CA GLY A 96 -12.11 -2.96 1.08
C GLY A 96 -11.26 -1.80 0.56
N PHE A 97 -10.04 -1.63 1.04
CA PHE A 97 -9.12 -0.60 0.55
C PHE A 97 -8.43 -1.02 -0.74
N LYS A 98 -8.04 -0.02 -1.55
CA LYS A 98 -7.35 -0.27 -2.82
C LYS A 98 -5.88 -0.55 -2.56
N VAL A 99 -5.39 -1.69 -3.04
CA VAL A 99 -3.97 -2.06 -3.05
C VAL A 99 -3.42 -1.95 -4.47
N LEU A 100 -2.13 -1.70 -4.58
CA LEU A 100 -1.48 -1.59 -5.88
C LEU A 100 -1.38 -2.97 -6.54
N HIS A 101 -1.86 -3.08 -7.78
CA HIS A 101 -1.73 -4.26 -8.60
C HIS A 101 -0.94 -3.96 -9.86
N LYS A 102 -0.39 -5.01 -10.47
CA LYS A 102 0.29 -4.99 -11.76
C LYS A 102 -0.20 -6.10 -12.68
N ARG A 103 -0.10 -5.87 -13.99
CA ARG A 103 -0.36 -6.85 -15.04
C ARG A 103 0.63 -6.65 -16.18
N ARG A 104 0.96 -7.71 -16.91
CA ARG A 104 1.75 -7.60 -18.14
C ARG A 104 0.89 -7.05 -19.28
N ILE A 105 1.43 -6.08 -19.99
CA ILE A 105 0.90 -5.60 -21.26
C ILE A 105 1.50 -6.52 -22.33
N ASN A 106 0.64 -7.20 -23.08
CA ASN A 106 1.06 -8.05 -24.22
C ASN A 106 1.39 -7.19 -25.44
#